data_AF-A0A817XYF0-F1
#
_entry.id   AF-A0A817XYF0-F1
#
_cell.length_a   1.000
_cell.length_b   1.000
_cell.length_c   1.000
_cell.angle_alpha   90.00
_cell.angle_beta   90.00
_cell.angle_gamma   90.00
#
_symmetry.space_group_name_H-M   'P 1'
#
loop_
_entity.id
_entity.type
_entity.pdbx_description
1 polymer ?
#
loop_
_entity_poly.entity_id
_entity_poly.type
_entity_poly.pdbx_seq_one_letter_code
_entity_poly.pdbx_strand_id
1 'polypeptide(L)'
;MQRCIINTQQHCCPCSQISVPYGAFFNITYTLHQICSSDLVSPAWLEFILAYNQTFAVYDSAGYFQRDFRSIGASYFQLLATFCSIAKENIDEALLTLAKAQFVNDRVISKSSFIQQMQNLNNTYTNSIRKEFLITKEWLYTTAQTNQFLNALEINTKILVNNDDFSIIIADLSLAEFSYPNDNSISVNGACSCRRNGYLCSIASILYYNTVNGSQTWHYFIGMDVGCVPLFGLLKSSIDWWYKSIYIEQIRESFAEGIQSKLSPDIHSLDSNISSRFRNDDGTYPEFNVLVDEMLIESWTSDVSRFDLFYSQCQPKSCSYVIDARYPRFVALLILISICGGLNRGFRLPIPMINRVKHFLARVYQSLITMNLFKSTRTNNISQHTERIYKRFYVILMTASIVILLLCTSLNQRSKTETIKAPMNPFEFEQLYRFYSDNLNCPCTQLSISYSNFFSKIEVESFHPVCSSDFVSSNWLIYLGTQYGPPDWTSNQDFRQWGAAY
;
A
#
# COMPACT_ATOMS: atom_id res chain seq x y z
N MET A 1 17.08 -15.86 14.12
CA MET A 1 17.88 -17.03 13.70
C MET A 1 17.28 -18.30 14.32
N GLN A 2 16.24 -18.86 13.71
CA GLN A 2 15.81 -20.22 14.02
C GLN A 2 16.73 -21.12 13.21
N ARG A 3 17.58 -21.88 13.90
CA ARG A 3 18.30 -23.02 13.30
C ARG A 3 17.29 -23.82 12.48
N CYS A 4 17.69 -24.36 11.33
CA CYS A 4 17.05 -25.55 10.79
C CYS A 4 17.29 -26.69 11.79
N ILE A 5 16.54 -26.68 12.89
CA ILE A 5 16.34 -27.87 13.70
C ILE A 5 15.41 -28.71 12.85
N ILE A 6 15.93 -29.84 12.41
CA ILE A 6 15.24 -30.92 11.71
C ILE A 6 14.25 -31.58 12.69
N ASN A 7 13.32 -30.80 13.21
CA ASN A 7 12.20 -31.28 14.00
C ASN A 7 10.98 -30.51 13.50
N THR A 8 10.08 -31.26 12.88
CA THR A 8 8.80 -30.87 12.28
C THR A 8 8.87 -30.36 10.83
N GLN A 9 8.45 -31.24 9.92
CA GLN A 9 7.98 -31.02 8.54
C GLN A 9 8.18 -29.62 7.93
N GLN A 10 9.40 -29.26 7.54
CA GLN A 10 9.66 -28.06 6.75
C GLN A 10 10.61 -28.35 5.59
N HIS A 11 10.10 -28.18 4.37
CA HIS A 11 10.91 -28.08 3.16
C HIS A 11 11.73 -26.80 3.22
N CYS A 12 13.06 -26.89 3.07
CA CYS A 12 13.96 -25.74 3.14
C CYS A 12 14.59 -25.48 1.78
N CYS A 13 14.20 -24.38 1.12
CA CYS A 13 14.76 -23.92 -0.14
C CYS A 13 15.25 -22.47 0.02
N PRO A 14 16.53 -22.22 0.38
CA PRO A 14 17.10 -20.88 0.44
C PRO A 14 17.08 -20.17 -0.92
N CYS A 15 16.65 -18.91 -0.93
CA CYS A 15 16.71 -18.06 -2.13
C CYS A 15 18.15 -17.64 -2.41
N SER A 16 18.53 -17.52 -3.69
CA SER A 16 19.79 -16.87 -4.07
C SER A 16 19.66 -15.35 -4.02
N GLN A 17 18.49 -14.82 -4.40
CA GLN A 17 18.12 -13.42 -4.26
C GLN A 17 17.15 -13.27 -3.09
N ILE A 18 17.63 -12.67 -2.01
CA ILE A 18 16.88 -12.49 -0.75
C ILE A 18 15.96 -11.27 -0.82
N SER A 19 16.23 -10.33 -1.72
CA SER A 19 15.50 -9.07 -1.89
C SER A 19 15.05 -8.97 -3.34
N VAL A 20 13.73 -8.91 -3.57
CA VAL A 20 13.14 -8.79 -4.91
C VAL A 20 12.18 -7.61 -4.92
N PRO A 21 12.26 -6.69 -5.89
CA PRO A 21 11.30 -5.58 -5.98
C PRO A 21 9.89 -6.11 -6.26
N TYR A 22 8.87 -5.55 -5.61
CA TYR A 22 7.48 -5.98 -5.82
C TYR A 22 7.07 -5.88 -7.29
N GLY A 23 7.52 -4.85 -8.02
CA GLY A 23 7.19 -4.67 -9.44
C GLY A 23 7.63 -5.83 -10.35
N ALA A 24 8.54 -6.72 -9.89
CA ALA A 24 8.95 -7.89 -10.65
C ALA A 24 7.93 -9.03 -10.64
N PHE A 25 6.99 -9.05 -9.69
CA PHE A 25 6.04 -10.16 -9.52
C PHE A 25 4.65 -9.75 -9.03
N PHE A 26 4.44 -8.50 -8.66
CA PHE A 26 3.19 -8.00 -8.12
C PHE A 26 2.79 -6.71 -8.85
N ASN A 27 1.57 -6.71 -9.39
CA ASN A 27 1.02 -5.59 -10.13
C ASN A 27 -0.37 -5.25 -9.59
N ILE A 28 -0.57 -3.97 -9.27
CA ILE A 28 -1.86 -3.39 -8.91
C ILE A 28 -2.20 -2.37 -9.98
N THR A 29 -3.40 -2.47 -10.53
CA THR A 29 -3.97 -1.47 -11.43
C THR A 29 -5.30 -0.98 -10.86
N TYR A 30 -5.75 0.17 -11.35
CA TYR A 30 -6.98 0.80 -10.89
C TYR A 30 -7.78 1.35 -12.07
N THR A 31 -9.05 1.62 -11.83
CA THR A 31 -9.93 2.30 -12.76
C THR A 31 -10.58 3.46 -12.03
N LEU A 32 -10.49 4.66 -12.59
CA LEU A 32 -11.17 5.84 -12.05
C LEU A 32 -12.61 5.92 -12.58
N HIS A 33 -13.43 6.68 -11.88
CA HIS A 33 -14.79 7.00 -12.26
C HIS A 33 -14.82 7.66 -13.64
N GLN A 34 -15.85 7.35 -14.43
CA GLN A 34 -16.00 7.81 -15.82
C GLN A 34 -15.82 9.33 -15.96
N ILE A 35 -16.20 10.09 -14.94
CA ILE A 35 -16.05 11.56 -14.91
C ILE A 35 -14.61 12.00 -15.25
N CYS A 36 -13.60 11.28 -14.78
CA CYS A 36 -12.19 11.63 -14.98
C CYS A 36 -11.67 11.39 -16.41
N SER A 37 -12.45 10.71 -17.24
CA SER A 37 -12.18 10.51 -18.66
C SER A 37 -13.30 11.08 -19.54
N SER A 38 -14.20 11.86 -18.96
CA SER A 38 -15.38 12.39 -19.65
C SER A 38 -15.11 13.77 -20.27
N ASP A 39 -16.03 14.18 -21.14
CA ASP A 39 -16.02 15.50 -21.78
C ASP A 39 -16.12 16.64 -20.74
N LEU A 40 -16.72 16.40 -19.57
CA LEU A 40 -16.93 17.38 -18.50
C LEU A 40 -15.66 17.86 -17.79
N VAL A 41 -14.54 17.13 -17.96
CA VAL A 41 -13.22 17.55 -17.46
C VAL A 41 -12.24 17.78 -18.61
N SER A 42 -12.73 17.78 -19.85
CA SER A 42 -11.90 17.97 -21.02
C SER A 42 -11.40 19.42 -21.12
N PRO A 43 -10.20 19.63 -21.70
CA PRO A 43 -9.71 20.99 -21.97
C PRO A 43 -10.68 21.79 -22.85
N ALA A 44 -11.32 21.16 -23.83
CA ALA A 44 -12.27 21.82 -24.72
C ALA A 44 -13.49 22.37 -23.97
N TRP A 45 -14.03 21.60 -23.03
CA TRP A 45 -15.14 22.04 -22.18
C TRP A 45 -14.73 23.17 -21.24
N LEU A 46 -13.58 23.02 -20.57
CA LEU A 46 -13.05 24.05 -19.67
C LEU A 46 -12.82 25.37 -20.41
N GLU A 47 -12.20 25.34 -21.59
CA GLU A 47 -12.00 26.53 -22.42
C GLU A 47 -13.30 27.17 -22.89
N PHE A 48 -14.34 26.38 -23.15
CA PHE A 48 -15.67 26.89 -23.50
C PHE A 48 -16.28 27.64 -22.32
N ILE A 49 -16.35 27.01 -21.14
CA ILE A 49 -16.95 27.62 -19.94
C ILE A 49 -16.15 28.85 -19.46
N LEU A 50 -14.81 28.81 -19.55
CA LEU A 50 -13.94 29.95 -19.21
C LEU A 50 -14.08 31.15 -20.15
N ALA A 51 -14.56 30.95 -21.38
CA ALA A 51 -14.77 32.02 -22.34
C ALA A 51 -16.01 32.89 -22.03
N TYR A 52 -16.80 32.52 -21.00
CA TYR A 52 -17.98 33.26 -20.60
C TYR A 52 -17.63 34.67 -20.14
N ASN A 53 -18.16 35.67 -20.85
CA ASN A 53 -17.98 37.04 -20.44
C ASN A 53 -19.00 37.42 -19.35
N GLN A 54 -18.50 37.67 -18.13
CA GLN A 54 -19.30 38.02 -16.97
C GLN A 54 -20.09 39.32 -17.12
N THR A 55 -19.77 40.20 -18.10
CA THR A 55 -20.59 41.39 -18.37
C THR A 55 -22.01 41.05 -18.87
N PHE A 56 -22.23 39.81 -19.32
CA PHE A 56 -23.56 39.31 -19.68
C PHE A 56 -24.31 38.67 -18.49
N ALA A 57 -23.66 38.53 -17.34
CA ALA A 57 -24.36 38.20 -16.10
C ALA A 57 -25.23 39.39 -15.66
N VAL A 58 -26.41 39.08 -15.11
CA VAL A 58 -27.50 40.03 -14.86
C VAL A 58 -27.05 41.18 -13.95
N TYR A 59 -27.23 42.43 -14.41
CA TYR A 59 -26.79 43.66 -13.74
C TYR A 59 -27.69 44.15 -12.60
N ASP A 60 -28.72 43.41 -12.21
CA ASP A 60 -29.73 43.96 -11.31
C ASP A 60 -29.68 43.36 -9.90
N SER A 61 -29.27 44.19 -8.94
CA SER A 61 -29.23 43.99 -7.49
C SER A 61 -28.33 42.85 -6.95
N ALA A 62 -27.59 43.19 -5.89
CA ALA A 62 -26.41 42.50 -5.35
C ALA A 62 -26.58 41.05 -4.84
N GLY A 63 -27.72 40.37 -5.08
CA GLY A 63 -27.98 39.00 -4.62
C GLY A 63 -28.07 37.93 -5.73
N TYR A 64 -28.34 38.31 -6.98
CA TYR A 64 -28.60 37.33 -8.06
C TYR A 64 -27.33 36.68 -8.61
N PHE A 65 -26.21 37.40 -8.58
CA PHE A 65 -24.92 36.93 -9.09
C PHE A 65 -24.36 35.75 -8.30
N GLN A 66 -24.66 35.67 -7.00
CA GLN A 66 -24.01 34.71 -6.11
C GLN A 66 -24.46 33.27 -6.33
N ARG A 67 -25.64 33.06 -6.94
CA ARG A 67 -26.21 31.73 -7.23
C ARG A 67 -26.20 31.38 -8.71
N ASP A 68 -25.83 32.34 -9.57
CA ASP A 68 -25.76 32.10 -11.01
C ASP A 68 -24.66 31.08 -11.30
N PHE A 69 -25.07 29.92 -11.80
CA PHE A 69 -24.13 28.85 -12.13
C PHE A 69 -23.08 29.32 -13.15
N ARG A 70 -23.44 30.24 -14.05
CA ARG A 70 -22.53 30.72 -15.08
C ARG A 70 -21.30 31.44 -14.51
N SER A 71 -21.46 32.05 -13.34
CA SER A 71 -20.37 32.75 -12.65
C SER A 71 -19.40 31.80 -11.93
N ILE A 72 -19.86 30.61 -11.53
CA ILE A 72 -19.08 29.65 -10.72
C ILE A 72 -18.71 28.37 -11.48
N GLY A 73 -19.31 28.14 -12.65
CA GLY A 73 -19.21 26.89 -13.39
C GLY A 73 -17.78 26.56 -13.81
N ALA A 74 -16.99 27.58 -14.17
CA ALA A 74 -15.57 27.41 -14.48
C ALA A 74 -14.81 26.80 -13.29
N SER A 75 -14.96 27.38 -12.09
CA SER A 75 -14.35 26.87 -10.87
C SER A 75 -14.82 25.46 -10.53
N TYR A 76 -16.11 25.16 -10.75
CA TYR A 76 -16.65 23.81 -10.51
C TYR A 76 -15.94 22.76 -11.38
N PHE A 77 -15.92 22.96 -12.71
CA PHE A 77 -15.32 21.99 -13.63
C PHE A 77 -13.80 21.92 -13.47
N GLN A 78 -13.15 23.03 -13.13
CA GLN A 78 -11.72 23.06 -12.85
C GLN A 78 -11.38 22.28 -11.58
N LEU A 79 -12.15 22.44 -10.50
CA LEU A 79 -11.99 21.64 -9.29
C LEU A 79 -12.23 20.15 -9.57
N LEU A 80 -13.25 19.82 -10.36
CA LEU A 80 -13.54 18.45 -10.76
C LEU A 80 -12.37 17.81 -11.53
N ALA A 81 -11.82 18.51 -12.52
CA ALA A 81 -10.64 18.09 -13.27
C ALA A 81 -9.42 17.95 -12.35
N THR A 82 -9.25 18.89 -11.41
CA THR A 82 -8.14 18.89 -10.44
C THR A 82 -8.21 17.68 -9.52
N PHE A 83 -9.39 17.33 -8.99
CA PHE A 83 -9.56 16.12 -8.17
C PHE A 83 -9.20 14.86 -8.94
N CYS A 84 -9.59 14.77 -10.21
CA CYS A 84 -9.21 13.65 -11.08
C CYS A 84 -7.70 13.56 -11.33
N SER A 85 -7.04 14.69 -11.63
CA SER A 85 -5.59 14.73 -11.85
C SER A 85 -4.82 14.35 -10.59
N ILE A 86 -5.16 14.96 -9.45
CA ILE A 86 -4.50 14.71 -8.17
C ILE A 86 -4.71 13.26 -7.71
N ALA A 87 -5.93 12.72 -7.84
CA ALA A 87 -6.18 11.32 -7.51
C ALA A 87 -5.32 10.39 -8.37
N LYS A 88 -5.27 10.64 -9.69
CA LYS A 88 -4.47 9.87 -10.64
C LYS A 88 -2.98 9.92 -10.29
N GLU A 89 -2.41 11.13 -10.16
CA GLU A 89 -1.00 11.34 -9.89
C GLU A 89 -0.58 10.70 -8.56
N ASN A 90 -1.36 10.89 -7.50
CA ASN A 90 -1.10 10.29 -6.19
C ASN A 90 -1.10 8.75 -6.24
N ILE A 91 -2.06 8.15 -6.96
CA ILE A 91 -2.11 6.68 -7.10
C ILE A 91 -0.92 6.20 -7.93
N ASP A 92 -0.63 6.84 -9.07
CA ASP A 92 0.46 6.46 -9.95
C ASP A 92 1.82 6.53 -9.22
N GLU A 93 2.07 7.60 -8.47
CA GLU A 93 3.30 7.76 -7.67
C GLU A 93 3.40 6.71 -6.55
N ALA A 94 2.30 6.44 -5.85
CA ALA A 94 2.27 5.42 -4.81
C ALA A 94 2.54 4.02 -5.38
N LEU A 95 1.89 3.65 -6.49
CA LEU A 95 2.11 2.36 -7.13
C LEU A 95 3.55 2.21 -7.66
N LEU A 96 4.14 3.29 -8.17
CA LEU A 96 5.54 3.31 -8.62
C LEU A 96 6.50 3.14 -7.43
N THR A 97 6.18 3.74 -6.28
CA THR A 97 6.92 3.56 -5.03
C THR A 97 6.83 2.12 -4.51
N LEU A 98 5.63 1.53 -4.52
CA LEU A 98 5.43 0.13 -4.15
C LEU A 98 6.22 -0.81 -5.06
N ALA A 99 6.17 -0.58 -6.37
CA ALA A 99 6.88 -1.40 -7.36
C ALA A 99 8.40 -1.43 -7.10
N LYS A 100 8.98 -0.33 -6.60
CA LYS A 100 10.40 -0.22 -6.23
C LYS A 100 10.71 -0.82 -4.85
N ALA A 101 9.72 -0.91 -3.96
CA ALA A 101 9.91 -1.47 -2.62
C ALA A 101 10.29 -2.95 -2.68
N GLN A 102 11.07 -3.40 -1.68
CA GLN A 102 11.67 -4.73 -1.67
C GLN A 102 10.84 -5.72 -0.86
N PHE A 103 10.57 -6.88 -1.43
CA PHE A 103 10.10 -8.06 -0.71
C PHE A 103 11.31 -8.88 -0.27
N VAL A 104 11.47 -9.03 1.05
CA VAL A 104 12.64 -9.67 1.65
C VAL A 104 12.29 -11.03 2.21
N ASN A 105 12.93 -12.07 1.69
CA ASN A 105 12.75 -13.44 2.17
C ASN A 105 14.01 -14.28 1.98
N ASP A 106 14.45 -14.96 3.04
CA ASP A 106 15.64 -15.82 3.02
C ASP A 106 15.36 -17.18 2.36
N ARG A 107 14.09 -17.54 2.19
CA ARG A 107 13.64 -18.84 1.71
C ARG A 107 12.41 -18.72 0.82
N VAL A 108 12.20 -19.72 -0.04
CA VAL A 108 10.92 -19.86 -0.77
C VAL A 108 9.79 -20.08 0.25
N ILE A 109 8.78 -19.22 0.23
CA ILE A 109 7.51 -19.43 0.95
C ILE A 109 6.54 -20.28 0.14
N SER A 110 5.57 -20.90 0.81
CA SER A 110 4.51 -21.63 0.12
C SER A 110 3.65 -20.69 -0.73
N LYS A 111 3.05 -21.22 -1.81
CA LYS A 111 2.14 -20.45 -2.67
C LYS A 111 0.96 -19.86 -1.89
N SER A 112 0.39 -20.59 -0.92
CA SER A 112 -0.72 -20.09 -0.10
C SER A 112 -0.28 -18.93 0.80
N SER A 113 0.88 -19.04 1.45
CA SER A 113 1.42 -17.94 2.27
C SER A 113 1.79 -16.72 1.43
N PHE A 114 2.31 -16.91 0.22
CA PHE A 114 2.56 -15.83 -0.72
C PHE A 114 1.27 -15.09 -1.08
N ILE A 115 0.23 -15.80 -1.51
CA ILE A 115 -1.07 -15.20 -1.88
C ILE A 115 -1.64 -14.41 -0.69
N GLN A 116 -1.63 -14.99 0.52
CA GLN A 116 -2.11 -14.30 1.72
C GLN A 116 -1.32 -13.02 2.03
N GLN A 117 0.01 -13.07 1.92
CA GLN A 117 0.85 -11.88 2.15
C GLN A 117 0.57 -10.79 1.09
N MET A 118 0.40 -11.16 -0.18
CA MET A 118 0.12 -10.20 -1.25
C MET A 118 -1.29 -9.59 -1.12
N GLN A 119 -2.29 -10.37 -0.72
CA GLN A 119 -3.64 -9.86 -0.44
C GLN A 119 -3.63 -8.87 0.73
N ASN A 120 -2.95 -9.21 1.83
CA ASN A 120 -2.83 -8.32 2.98
C ASN A 120 -2.07 -7.05 2.64
N LEU A 121 -1.00 -7.16 1.84
CA LEU A 121 -0.26 -6.00 1.32
C LEU A 121 -1.16 -5.12 0.48
N ASN A 122 -1.90 -5.69 -0.49
CA ASN A 122 -2.83 -4.96 -1.35
C ASN A 122 -3.84 -4.16 -0.53
N ASN A 123 -4.52 -4.81 0.42
CA ASN A 123 -5.55 -4.18 1.25
C ASN A 123 -4.95 -3.09 2.16
N THR A 124 -3.79 -3.34 2.76
CA THR A 124 -3.13 -2.35 3.63
C THR A 124 -2.66 -1.15 2.82
N TYR A 125 -2.07 -1.39 1.65
CA TYR A 125 -1.47 -0.35 0.83
C TYR A 125 -2.53 0.55 0.19
N THR A 126 -3.57 -0.03 -0.42
CA THR A 126 -4.70 0.73 -0.98
C THR A 126 -5.41 1.57 0.07
N ASN A 127 -5.60 1.04 1.28
CA ASN A 127 -6.15 1.81 2.41
C ASN A 127 -5.23 2.95 2.87
N SER A 128 -3.91 2.75 2.82
CA SER A 128 -2.93 3.80 3.16
C SER A 128 -3.02 4.96 2.17
N ILE A 129 -3.01 4.67 0.86
CA ILE A 129 -3.13 5.68 -0.20
C ILE A 129 -4.41 6.50 0.00
N ARG A 130 -5.55 5.81 0.21
CA ARG A 130 -6.83 6.48 0.48
C ARG A 130 -6.75 7.39 1.70
N LYS A 131 -6.17 6.91 2.80
CA LYS A 131 -6.06 7.68 4.04
C LYS A 131 -5.21 8.94 3.86
N GLU A 132 -4.09 8.84 3.14
CA GLU A 132 -3.23 9.98 2.83
C GLU A 132 -3.96 11.03 1.99
N PHE A 133 -4.69 10.58 0.97
CA PHE A 133 -5.53 11.47 0.16
C PHE A 133 -6.62 12.18 0.99
N LEU A 134 -7.31 11.44 1.86
CA LEU A 134 -8.31 12.00 2.77
C LEU A 134 -7.73 13.06 3.69
N ILE A 135 -6.52 12.84 4.22
CA ILE A 135 -5.83 13.83 5.04
C ILE A 135 -5.61 15.12 4.23
N THR A 136 -5.12 15.02 2.99
CA THR A 136 -4.91 16.18 2.12
C THR A 136 -6.22 16.92 1.81
N LYS A 137 -7.31 16.19 1.55
CA LYS A 137 -8.64 16.76 1.37
C LYS A 137 -9.13 17.50 2.61
N GLU A 138 -8.99 16.90 3.80
CA GLU A 138 -9.38 17.52 5.07
C GLU A 138 -8.57 18.78 5.38
N TRP A 139 -7.27 18.77 5.04
CA TRP A 139 -6.45 19.97 5.09
C TRP A 139 -6.99 21.07 4.17
N LEU A 140 -7.28 20.75 2.90
CA LEU A 140 -7.86 21.71 1.97
C LEU A 140 -9.17 22.30 2.51
N TYR A 141 -10.07 21.45 3.01
CA TYR A 141 -11.35 21.85 3.58
C TYR A 141 -11.18 22.74 4.81
N THR A 142 -10.32 22.35 5.76
CA THR A 142 -10.04 23.09 6.99
C THR A 142 -9.35 24.42 6.69
N THR A 143 -8.41 24.45 5.75
CA THR A 143 -7.71 25.66 5.31
C THR A 143 -8.68 26.63 4.66
N ALA A 144 -9.58 26.15 3.79
CA ALA A 144 -10.62 26.98 3.19
C ALA A 144 -11.58 27.56 4.24
N GLN A 145 -11.94 26.77 5.25
CA GLN A 145 -12.82 27.20 6.33
C GLN A 145 -12.17 28.23 7.26
N THR A 146 -10.93 27.98 7.69
CA THR A 146 -10.26 28.80 8.72
C THR A 146 -9.72 30.11 8.16
N ASN A 147 -9.23 30.12 6.92
CA ASN A 147 -8.66 31.33 6.33
C ASN A 147 -9.69 32.25 5.68
N GLN A 148 -10.95 31.80 5.53
CA GLN A 148 -12.02 32.59 4.93
C GLN A 148 -11.59 33.23 3.59
N PHE A 149 -11.02 32.41 2.70
CA PHE A 149 -10.44 32.89 1.45
C PHE A 149 -11.39 33.81 0.71
N LEU A 150 -10.92 35.01 0.36
CA LEU A 150 -11.68 35.93 -0.49
C LEU A 150 -11.75 35.32 -1.88
N ASN A 151 -12.94 34.99 -2.35
CA ASN A 151 -13.10 34.48 -3.70
C ASN A 151 -13.11 35.65 -4.68
N ALA A 152 -12.29 35.58 -5.73
CA ALA A 152 -12.26 36.54 -6.84
C ALA A 152 -13.61 36.67 -7.57
N LEU A 153 -14.48 35.66 -7.46
CA LEU A 153 -15.86 35.67 -7.96
C LEU A 153 -16.82 36.46 -7.06
N GLU A 154 -16.34 37.07 -5.96
CA GLU A 154 -17.13 37.85 -5.01
C GLU A 154 -18.37 37.11 -4.47
N ILE A 155 -18.36 35.77 -4.43
CA ILE A 155 -19.51 34.98 -3.96
C ILE A 155 -19.65 34.98 -2.44
N ASN A 156 -18.54 35.14 -1.70
CA ASN A 156 -18.50 35.21 -0.25
C ASN A 156 -18.16 36.58 0.33
N THR A 157 -17.61 37.49 -0.47
CA THR A 157 -17.27 38.84 -0.04
C THR A 157 -17.48 39.85 -1.16
N LYS A 158 -18.00 41.03 -0.81
CA LYS A 158 -18.10 42.16 -1.73
C LYS A 158 -17.07 43.21 -1.36
N ILE A 159 -16.29 43.65 -2.34
CA ILE A 159 -15.36 44.76 -2.16
C ILE A 159 -16.07 46.04 -2.58
N LEU A 160 -16.39 46.88 -1.61
CA LEU A 160 -17.00 48.19 -1.84
C LEU A 160 -15.94 49.26 -1.68
N VAL A 161 -15.79 50.10 -2.70
CA VAL A 161 -14.95 51.30 -2.61
C VAL A 161 -15.87 52.48 -2.35
N ASN A 162 -15.62 53.20 -1.27
CA ASN A 162 -16.27 54.48 -1.04
C ASN A 162 -15.63 55.54 -1.97
N ASN A 163 -16.43 56.11 -2.87
CA ASN A 163 -15.95 57.06 -3.87
C ASN A 163 -15.50 58.39 -3.27
N ASP A 164 -15.95 58.72 -2.05
CA ASP A 164 -15.68 60.01 -1.43
C ASP A 164 -14.32 60.06 -0.71
N ASP A 165 -13.87 58.94 -0.14
CA ASP A 165 -12.63 58.84 0.64
C ASP A 165 -11.67 57.72 0.18
N PHE A 166 -12.02 57.00 -0.89
CA PHE A 166 -11.31 55.84 -1.41
C PHE A 166 -11.11 54.72 -0.37
N SER A 167 -11.90 54.70 0.71
CA SER A 167 -11.86 53.62 1.68
C SER A 167 -12.41 52.32 1.09
N ILE A 168 -11.79 51.20 1.46
CA ILE A 168 -12.19 49.87 1.01
C ILE A 168 -12.96 49.20 2.14
N ILE A 169 -14.22 48.87 1.88
CA ILE A 169 -15.08 48.10 2.78
C ILE A 169 -15.21 46.70 2.19
N ILE A 170 -14.70 45.71 2.92
CA ILE A 170 -14.93 44.30 2.59
C ILE A 170 -16.17 43.85 3.37
N ALA A 171 -17.29 43.72 2.65
CA ALA A 171 -18.54 43.26 3.22
C ALA A 171 -18.65 41.73 3.10
N ASP A 172 -19.07 41.08 4.20
CA ASP A 172 -19.46 39.67 4.15
C ASP A 172 -20.74 39.53 3.34
N LEU A 173 -20.72 38.62 2.36
CA LEU A 173 -21.87 38.31 1.56
C LEU A 173 -22.53 37.06 2.14
N SER A 174 -23.84 37.15 2.40
CA SER A 174 -24.63 35.99 2.75
C SER A 174 -25.20 35.37 1.48
N LEU A 175 -25.10 34.06 1.32
CA LEU A 175 -25.84 33.34 0.30
C LEU A 175 -27.28 33.24 0.77
N ALA A 176 -28.18 33.98 0.12
CA ALA A 176 -29.59 34.03 0.47
C ALA A 176 -30.43 33.21 -0.51
N GLU A 177 -31.33 32.40 0.05
CA GLU A 177 -32.39 31.75 -0.68
C GLU A 177 -33.62 32.66 -0.67
N PHE A 178 -33.98 33.15 -1.86
CA PHE A 178 -35.16 33.98 -2.07
C PHE A 178 -36.31 33.12 -2.59
N SER A 179 -37.52 33.39 -2.09
CA SER A 179 -38.78 32.97 -2.70
C SER A 179 -39.58 34.20 -3.15
N TYR A 180 -40.37 34.01 -4.20
CA TYR A 180 -41.30 34.99 -4.71
C TYR A 180 -42.71 34.50 -4.40
N PRO A 181 -43.25 34.75 -3.20
CA PRO A 181 -44.63 34.39 -2.90
C PRO A 181 -45.64 35.14 -3.79
N ASN A 182 -45.23 36.24 -4.46
CA ASN A 182 -46.03 37.04 -5.37
C ASN A 182 -45.10 37.84 -6.33
N ASP A 183 -45.61 38.33 -7.47
CA ASP A 183 -44.84 39.12 -8.46
C ASP A 183 -44.16 40.39 -7.90
N ASN A 184 -44.62 40.88 -6.74
CA ASN A 184 -44.14 42.13 -6.14
C ASN A 184 -43.46 41.96 -4.77
N SER A 185 -43.22 40.73 -4.28
CA SER A 185 -42.56 40.54 -2.98
C SER A 185 -41.49 39.45 -3.00
N ILE A 186 -40.36 39.76 -2.37
CA ILE A 186 -39.23 38.86 -2.18
C ILE A 186 -39.22 38.46 -0.70
N SER A 187 -39.33 37.16 -0.42
CA SER A 187 -39.19 36.60 0.92
C SER A 187 -37.87 35.84 1.01
N VAL A 188 -37.09 36.09 2.06
CA VAL A 188 -35.85 35.32 2.31
C VAL A 188 -36.23 34.06 3.07
N ASN A 189 -36.17 32.90 2.40
CA ASN A 189 -36.45 31.60 3.00
C ASN A 189 -35.32 31.14 3.93
N GLY A 190 -34.09 31.58 3.66
CA GLY A 190 -32.92 31.27 4.46
C GLY A 190 -31.72 32.09 3.98
N ALA A 191 -30.79 32.38 4.89
CA ALA A 191 -29.54 33.06 4.53
C ALA A 191 -28.39 32.40 5.27
N CYS A 192 -27.29 32.21 4.56
CA CYS A 192 -26.08 31.60 5.06
C CYS A 192 -24.95 32.64 4.99
N SER A 193 -24.43 33.05 6.14
CA SER A 193 -23.29 33.98 6.23
C SER A 193 -21.98 33.22 6.03
N CYS A 194 -21.23 33.62 5.01
CA CYS A 194 -19.96 33.00 4.67
C CYS A 194 -18.90 33.20 5.75
N ARG A 195 -18.93 34.34 6.45
CA ARG A 195 -18.03 34.62 7.58
C ARG A 195 -18.31 33.80 8.85
N ARG A 196 -19.55 33.40 9.13
CA ARG A 196 -19.87 32.67 10.37
C ARG A 196 -19.82 31.16 10.20
N ASN A 197 -20.57 30.64 9.22
CA ASN A 197 -20.77 29.20 9.02
C ASN A 197 -20.70 28.83 7.53
N GLY A 198 -19.84 29.50 6.74
CA GLY A 198 -19.79 29.35 5.29
C GLY A 198 -19.49 27.93 4.78
N TYR A 199 -18.91 27.07 5.60
CA TYR A 199 -18.67 25.65 5.28
C TYR A 199 -19.95 24.81 5.35
N LEU A 200 -20.95 25.20 6.15
CA LEU A 200 -22.27 24.54 6.18
C LEU A 200 -23.18 25.00 5.03
N CYS A 201 -22.81 26.08 4.35
CA CYS A 201 -23.55 26.62 3.22
C CYS A 201 -23.70 25.61 2.09
N SER A 202 -24.93 25.40 1.67
CA SER A 202 -25.29 24.66 0.46
C SER A 202 -26.64 25.18 0.02
N ILE A 203 -26.70 25.80 -1.15
CA ILE A 203 -27.94 26.31 -1.73
C ILE A 203 -27.93 25.94 -3.21
N ALA A 204 -29.05 25.44 -3.73
CA ALA A 204 -29.17 25.11 -5.14
C ALA A 204 -28.77 26.31 -6.04
N SER A 205 -27.95 26.04 -7.05
CA SER A 205 -27.57 27.02 -8.06
C SER A 205 -28.73 27.34 -9.00
N ILE A 206 -28.61 28.44 -9.72
CA ILE A 206 -29.61 28.94 -10.66
C ILE A 206 -28.96 29.04 -12.04
N LEU A 207 -29.65 28.50 -13.05
CA LEU A 207 -29.32 28.72 -14.45
C LEU A 207 -30.23 29.81 -15.01
N TYR A 208 -29.62 30.85 -15.57
CA TYR A 208 -30.33 31.90 -16.29
C TYR A 208 -30.19 31.70 -17.79
N TYR A 209 -31.27 31.93 -18.50
CA TYR A 209 -31.32 31.90 -19.95
C TYR A 209 -32.08 33.11 -20.44
N ASN A 210 -31.57 33.69 -21.53
CA ASN A 210 -32.23 34.78 -22.20
C ASN A 210 -33.31 34.17 -23.11
N THR A 211 -34.48 34.79 -23.15
CA THR A 211 -35.52 34.44 -24.12
C THR A 211 -35.28 35.20 -25.42
N VAL A 212 -35.93 34.72 -26.49
CA VAL A 212 -35.94 35.33 -27.82
C VAL A 212 -36.34 36.81 -27.82
N ASN A 213 -37.05 37.27 -26.77
CA ASN A 213 -37.50 38.65 -26.62
C ASN A 213 -36.55 39.53 -25.79
N GLY A 214 -35.38 39.01 -25.41
CA GLY A 214 -34.43 39.69 -24.53
C GLY A 214 -34.85 39.72 -23.06
N SER A 215 -35.92 39.04 -22.66
CA SER A 215 -36.26 38.85 -21.24
C SER A 215 -35.48 37.69 -20.65
N GLN A 216 -35.05 37.80 -19.40
CA GLN A 216 -34.38 36.72 -18.68
C GLN A 216 -35.36 35.89 -17.89
N THR A 217 -35.12 34.59 -17.86
CA THR A 217 -35.83 33.63 -17.02
C THR A 217 -34.81 32.68 -16.42
N TRP A 218 -35.22 31.95 -15.38
CA TRP A 218 -34.33 31.19 -14.55
C TRP A 218 -34.97 29.90 -14.06
N HIS A 219 -34.14 28.90 -13.82
CA HIS A 219 -34.54 27.65 -13.17
C HIS A 219 -33.49 27.21 -12.16
N TYR A 220 -33.93 26.51 -11.12
CA TYR A 220 -33.02 25.85 -10.20
C TYR A 220 -32.29 24.72 -10.91
N PHE A 221 -30.96 24.71 -10.79
CA PHE A 221 -30.16 23.58 -11.24
C PHE A 221 -30.16 22.53 -10.12
N ILE A 222 -31.07 21.57 -10.25
CA ILE A 222 -31.23 20.48 -9.29
C ILE A 222 -29.97 19.59 -9.30
N GLY A 223 -29.42 19.38 -8.11
CA GLY A 223 -28.22 18.56 -7.90
C GLY A 223 -26.92 19.34 -7.93
N MET A 224 -26.95 20.65 -8.21
CA MET A 224 -25.76 21.49 -8.22
C MET A 224 -25.86 22.61 -7.20
N ASP A 225 -25.01 22.54 -6.18
CA ASP A 225 -25.05 23.43 -5.03
C ASP A 225 -23.95 24.49 -5.08
N VAL A 226 -24.30 25.68 -4.60
CA VAL A 226 -23.39 26.78 -4.35
C VAL A 226 -23.07 26.85 -2.86
N GLY A 227 -21.79 26.91 -2.57
CA GLY A 227 -21.26 27.23 -1.25
C GLY A 227 -20.51 28.56 -1.28
N CYS A 228 -20.07 29.01 -0.11
CA CYS A 228 -19.28 30.24 0.02
C CYS A 228 -17.95 30.18 -0.72
N VAL A 229 -17.43 28.98 -0.93
CA VAL A 229 -16.27 28.71 -1.78
C VAL A 229 -16.71 27.60 -2.75
N PRO A 230 -16.29 27.60 -4.02
CA PRO A 230 -16.73 26.62 -5.00
C PRO A 230 -16.47 25.17 -4.56
N LEU A 231 -15.39 24.95 -3.82
CA LEU A 231 -15.08 23.68 -3.17
C LEU A 231 -16.23 23.14 -2.30
N PHE A 232 -16.81 23.97 -1.43
CA PHE A 232 -17.87 23.53 -0.52
C PHE A 232 -19.16 23.21 -1.26
N GLY A 233 -19.51 24.00 -2.28
CA GLY A 233 -20.67 23.74 -3.14
C GLY A 233 -20.50 22.47 -3.96
N LEU A 234 -19.31 22.28 -4.57
CA LEU A 234 -18.98 21.10 -5.35
C LEU A 234 -19.09 19.82 -4.51
N LEU A 235 -18.50 19.79 -3.30
CA LEU A 235 -18.53 18.60 -2.46
C LEU A 235 -19.96 18.18 -2.09
N LYS A 236 -20.86 19.12 -1.85
CA LYS A 236 -22.27 18.85 -1.50
C LYS A 236 -23.19 18.66 -2.70
N SER A 237 -22.71 18.93 -3.90
CA SER A 237 -23.48 18.71 -5.12
C SER A 237 -23.73 17.23 -5.34
N SER A 238 -24.94 16.88 -5.76
CA SER A 238 -25.25 15.54 -6.27
C SER A 238 -24.58 15.34 -7.63
N ILE A 239 -24.15 14.11 -7.90
CA ILE A 239 -23.56 13.77 -9.20
C ILE A 239 -24.59 13.25 -10.22
N ASP A 240 -25.86 13.13 -9.83
CA ASP A 240 -26.93 12.54 -10.66
C ASP A 240 -27.11 13.27 -12.00
N TRP A 241 -26.90 14.58 -12.01
CA TRP A 241 -27.03 15.40 -13.22
C TRP A 241 -25.98 15.08 -14.28
N TRP A 242 -24.83 14.49 -13.92
CA TRP A 242 -23.78 14.10 -14.87
C TRP A 242 -24.27 13.08 -15.91
N TYR A 243 -25.27 12.28 -15.56
CA TYR A 243 -25.81 11.22 -16.40
C TYR A 243 -27.03 11.66 -17.23
N LYS A 244 -27.41 12.94 -17.16
CA LYS A 244 -28.63 13.47 -17.75
C LYS A 244 -28.30 14.54 -18.80
N SER A 245 -28.50 14.20 -20.07
CA SER A 245 -28.21 15.09 -21.21
C SER A 245 -28.94 16.44 -21.14
N ILE A 246 -30.12 16.49 -20.53
CA ILE A 246 -30.90 17.74 -20.39
C ILE A 246 -30.15 18.82 -19.61
N TYR A 247 -29.40 18.46 -18.56
CA TYR A 247 -28.62 19.46 -17.80
C TYR A 247 -27.41 19.95 -18.57
N ILE A 248 -26.76 19.07 -19.35
CA ILE A 248 -25.64 19.45 -20.22
C ILE A 248 -26.10 20.46 -21.27
N GLU A 249 -27.26 20.22 -21.88
CA GLU A 249 -27.86 21.14 -22.86
C GLU A 249 -28.22 22.49 -22.21
N GLN A 250 -28.84 22.47 -21.03
CA GLN A 250 -29.18 23.71 -20.32
C GLN A 250 -27.95 24.55 -19.98
N ILE A 251 -26.85 23.92 -19.55
CA ILE A 251 -25.58 24.62 -19.35
C ILE A 251 -25.14 25.24 -20.68
N ARG A 252 -25.10 24.45 -21.76
CA ARG A 252 -24.67 24.92 -23.08
C ARG A 252 -25.46 26.14 -23.56
N GLU A 253 -26.78 26.07 -23.51
CA GLU A 253 -27.69 27.16 -23.90
C GLU A 253 -27.45 28.41 -23.03
N SER A 254 -27.31 28.25 -21.72
CA SER A 254 -27.13 29.37 -20.79
C SER A 254 -25.81 30.15 -21.00
N PHE A 255 -24.77 29.46 -21.49
CA PHE A 255 -23.45 30.02 -21.78
C PHE A 255 -23.32 30.57 -23.20
N ALA A 256 -24.09 30.03 -24.17
CA ALA A 256 -23.96 30.35 -25.59
C ALA A 256 -24.14 31.84 -25.92
N GLU A 257 -25.01 32.55 -25.20
CA GLU A 257 -25.23 33.99 -25.44
C GLU A 257 -24.11 34.88 -24.88
N GLY A 258 -23.46 34.46 -23.79
CA GLY A 258 -22.34 35.20 -23.18
C GLY A 258 -20.99 34.95 -23.86
N ILE A 259 -20.91 33.97 -24.75
CA ILE A 259 -19.72 33.58 -25.51
C ILE A 259 -19.96 33.94 -26.98
N GLN A 260 -19.67 35.18 -27.36
CA GLN A 260 -19.79 35.61 -28.75
C GLN A 260 -18.83 34.78 -29.65
N SER A 261 -19.40 33.82 -30.39
CA SER A 261 -18.83 33.13 -31.57
C SER A 261 -17.88 31.91 -31.41
N LYS A 262 -17.65 31.34 -30.23
CA LYS A 262 -17.00 30.00 -30.17
C LYS A 262 -18.04 28.90 -30.44
N LEU A 263 -17.74 28.03 -31.40
CA LEU A 263 -18.51 26.79 -31.62
C LEU A 263 -18.52 26.01 -30.29
N SER A 264 -19.70 25.77 -29.74
CA SER A 264 -19.82 24.96 -28.52
C SER A 264 -19.26 23.56 -28.81
N PRO A 265 -18.38 23.03 -27.94
CA PRO A 265 -17.87 21.68 -28.11
C PRO A 265 -19.01 20.66 -28.03
N ASP A 266 -18.83 19.54 -28.72
CA ASP A 266 -19.75 18.41 -28.63
C ASP A 266 -19.45 17.65 -27.32
N ILE A 267 -20.33 17.78 -26.33
CA ILE A 267 -20.13 17.33 -24.96
C ILE A 267 -21.27 16.40 -24.58
N HIS A 268 -20.92 15.22 -24.09
CA HIS A 268 -21.88 14.20 -23.72
C HIS A 268 -22.01 14.05 -22.21
N SER A 269 -23.21 13.70 -21.76
CA SER A 269 -23.43 13.19 -20.41
C SER A 269 -22.70 11.85 -20.22
N LEU A 270 -22.45 11.48 -18.96
CA LEU A 270 -21.91 10.19 -18.59
C LEU A 270 -22.88 9.06 -19.01
N ASP A 271 -22.34 7.87 -19.21
CA ASP A 271 -23.09 6.73 -19.71
C ASP A 271 -23.67 5.94 -18.53
N SER A 272 -24.99 6.00 -18.37
CA SER A 272 -25.71 5.27 -17.31
C SER A 272 -25.62 3.75 -17.45
N ASN A 273 -25.20 3.23 -18.61
CA ASN A 273 -25.02 1.79 -18.84
C ASN A 273 -23.69 1.27 -18.28
N ILE A 274 -22.72 2.15 -18.02
CA ILE A 274 -21.47 1.78 -17.37
C ILE A 274 -21.74 1.66 -15.88
N SER A 275 -21.47 0.48 -15.32
CA SER A 275 -21.67 0.24 -13.88
C SER A 275 -20.70 1.09 -13.06
N SER A 276 -21.24 1.87 -12.13
CA SER A 276 -20.46 2.56 -11.09
C SER A 276 -20.76 1.94 -9.74
N ARG A 277 -19.73 1.72 -8.93
CA ARG A 277 -19.88 1.23 -7.55
C ARG A 277 -20.54 2.23 -6.61
N PHE A 278 -20.62 3.50 -7.02
CA PHE A 278 -21.20 4.59 -6.24
C PHE A 278 -22.70 4.74 -6.48
N ARG A 279 -23.28 3.97 -7.39
CA ARG A 279 -24.73 3.97 -7.60
C ARG A 279 -25.42 3.26 -6.44
N ASN A 280 -26.35 3.95 -5.79
CA ASN A 280 -27.12 3.41 -4.68
C ASN A 280 -28.10 2.32 -5.16
N ASP A 281 -28.56 1.46 -4.24
CA ASP A 281 -29.50 0.36 -4.54
C ASP A 281 -30.85 0.86 -5.09
N ASP A 282 -31.25 2.08 -4.73
CA ASP A 282 -32.45 2.75 -5.26
C ASP A 282 -32.25 3.37 -6.66
N GLY A 283 -31.05 3.24 -7.21
CA GLY A 283 -30.67 3.77 -8.52
C GLY A 283 -30.24 5.23 -8.51
N THR A 284 -30.22 5.89 -7.35
CA THR A 284 -29.75 7.28 -7.20
C THR A 284 -28.24 7.36 -7.07
N TYR A 285 -27.70 8.57 -7.22
CA TYR A 285 -26.27 8.83 -7.05
C TYR A 285 -26.01 9.74 -5.83
N PRO A 286 -24.87 9.54 -5.12
CA PRO A 286 -24.54 10.28 -3.91
C PRO A 286 -24.05 11.70 -4.21
N GLU A 287 -23.71 12.42 -3.14
CA GLU A 287 -22.95 13.66 -3.22
C GLU A 287 -21.52 13.40 -3.74
N PHE A 288 -20.95 14.38 -4.43
CA PHE A 288 -19.59 14.29 -4.95
C PHE A 288 -18.55 14.02 -3.84
N ASN A 289 -18.79 14.51 -2.63
CA ASN A 289 -17.95 14.26 -1.46
C ASN A 289 -17.63 12.77 -1.25
N VAL A 290 -18.62 11.89 -1.50
CA VAL A 290 -18.50 10.43 -1.35
C VAL A 290 -17.53 9.84 -2.39
N LEU A 291 -17.55 10.35 -3.62
CA LEU A 291 -16.61 9.92 -4.66
C LEU A 291 -15.19 10.36 -4.32
N VAL A 292 -15.04 11.61 -3.86
CA VAL A 292 -13.74 12.16 -3.44
C VAL A 292 -13.18 11.38 -2.25
N ASP A 293 -14.02 10.97 -1.28
CA ASP A 293 -13.58 10.17 -0.13
C ASP A 293 -12.95 8.83 -0.52
N GLU A 294 -13.32 8.33 -1.69
CA GLU A 294 -12.83 7.10 -2.28
C GLU A 294 -11.91 7.35 -3.49
N MET A 295 -11.32 8.55 -3.59
CA MET A 295 -10.38 8.98 -4.64
C MET A 295 -10.91 8.83 -6.07
N LEU A 296 -12.23 8.88 -6.24
CA LEU A 296 -12.91 8.64 -7.51
C LEU A 296 -12.56 7.27 -8.13
N ILE A 297 -12.17 6.27 -7.33
CA ILE A 297 -11.82 4.94 -7.83
C ILE A 297 -13.08 4.12 -8.03
N GLU A 298 -13.20 3.37 -9.11
CA GLU A 298 -14.26 2.38 -9.33
C GLU A 298 -13.80 1.00 -8.84
N SER A 299 -12.62 0.57 -9.24
CA SER A 299 -12.09 -0.74 -8.87
C SER A 299 -10.58 -0.76 -8.76
N TRP A 300 -10.09 -1.59 -7.84
CA TRP A 300 -8.70 -2.04 -7.78
C TRP A 300 -8.62 -3.46 -8.34
N THR A 301 -7.65 -3.71 -9.20
CA THR A 301 -7.37 -5.05 -9.74
C THR A 301 -5.93 -5.40 -9.45
N SER A 302 -5.71 -6.53 -8.77
CA SER A 302 -4.36 -6.99 -8.42
C SER A 302 -4.16 -8.46 -8.80
N ASP A 303 -3.01 -8.76 -9.39
CA ASP A 303 -2.65 -10.12 -9.76
C ASP A 303 -1.79 -10.75 -8.65
N VAL A 304 -2.46 -11.25 -7.61
CA VAL A 304 -1.82 -11.92 -6.46
C VAL A 304 -1.38 -13.36 -6.78
N SER A 305 -1.66 -13.86 -7.99
CA SER A 305 -1.48 -15.27 -8.36
C SER A 305 -0.08 -15.61 -8.86
N ARG A 306 0.77 -14.60 -9.08
CA ARG A 306 2.08 -14.65 -9.74
C ARG A 306 3.23 -15.19 -8.87
N PHE A 307 2.94 -16.29 -8.19
CA PHE A 307 3.92 -17.02 -7.41
C PHE A 307 5.05 -17.59 -8.28
N ASP A 308 4.77 -17.92 -9.54
CA ASP A 308 5.74 -18.36 -10.55
C ASP A 308 6.84 -17.30 -10.77
N LEU A 309 6.45 -16.03 -10.90
CA LEU A 309 7.39 -14.93 -11.04
C LEU A 309 8.24 -14.76 -9.78
N PHE A 310 7.61 -14.74 -8.60
CA PHE A 310 8.34 -14.68 -7.33
C PHE A 310 9.34 -15.84 -7.19
N TYR A 311 8.92 -17.07 -7.49
CA TYR A 311 9.76 -18.25 -7.41
C TYR A 311 10.96 -18.15 -8.38
N SER A 312 10.72 -17.65 -9.60
CA SER A 312 11.76 -17.43 -10.60
C SER A 312 12.78 -16.38 -10.19
N GLN A 313 12.37 -15.34 -9.45
CA GLN A 313 13.26 -14.29 -8.94
C GLN A 313 14.05 -14.77 -7.72
N CYS A 314 13.41 -15.50 -6.80
CA CYS A 314 14.06 -16.08 -5.62
C CYS A 314 15.21 -17.04 -5.99
N GLN A 315 15.12 -17.74 -7.14
CA GLN A 315 16.14 -18.66 -7.67
C GLN A 315 16.75 -19.58 -6.58
N PRO A 316 16.00 -20.59 -6.10
CA PRO A 316 16.44 -21.39 -4.96
C PRO A 316 17.76 -22.12 -5.24
N LYS A 317 18.74 -22.02 -4.33
CA LYS A 317 20.08 -22.61 -4.51
C LYS A 317 20.09 -24.14 -4.37
N SER A 318 19.35 -24.65 -3.40
CA SER A 318 19.20 -26.07 -3.12
C SER A 318 17.92 -26.26 -2.32
N CYS A 319 17.29 -27.43 -2.40
CA CYS A 319 16.10 -27.74 -1.62
C CYS A 319 16.36 -29.01 -0.80
N SER A 320 16.33 -28.87 0.51
CA SER A 320 16.48 -29.99 1.44
C SER A 320 15.12 -30.41 1.98
N TYR A 321 14.89 -31.72 2.00
CA TYR A 321 13.68 -32.32 2.55
C TYR A 321 14.06 -33.48 3.47
N VAL A 322 13.26 -33.68 4.50
CA VAL A 322 13.47 -34.74 5.50
C VAL A 322 12.50 -35.86 5.16
N ILE A 323 13.03 -37.06 4.92
CA ILE A 323 12.24 -38.27 4.76
C ILE A 323 12.47 -39.13 6.00
N ASP A 324 11.40 -39.55 6.66
CA ASP A 324 11.45 -40.59 7.68
C ASP A 324 11.65 -41.96 7.02
N ALA A 325 12.89 -42.29 6.66
CA ALA A 325 13.24 -43.60 6.12
C ALA A 325 13.32 -44.63 7.27
N ARG A 326 12.28 -45.46 7.41
CA ARG A 326 12.39 -46.69 8.22
C ARG A 326 13.36 -47.66 7.52
N TYR A 327 14.32 -48.21 8.27
CA TYR A 327 15.25 -49.21 7.74
C TYR A 327 14.47 -50.36 7.06
N PRO A 328 14.81 -50.75 5.82
CA PRO A 328 14.21 -51.90 5.17
C PRO A 328 14.47 -53.15 6.02
N ARG A 329 13.45 -53.97 6.27
CA ARG A 329 13.55 -55.22 7.04
C ARG A 329 14.67 -56.15 6.54
N PHE A 330 15.04 -56.00 5.27
CA PHE A 330 16.13 -56.71 4.61
C PHE A 330 17.53 -56.35 5.15
N VAL A 331 17.77 -55.08 5.51
CA VAL A 331 19.08 -54.64 6.05
C VAL A 331 19.33 -55.25 7.44
N ALA A 332 18.28 -55.34 8.27
CA ALA A 332 18.36 -56.04 9.55
C ALA A 332 18.68 -57.54 9.38
N LEU A 333 18.12 -58.18 8.35
CA LEU A 333 18.39 -59.59 8.02
C LEU A 333 19.85 -59.80 7.56
N LEU A 334 20.39 -58.90 6.74
CA LEU A 334 21.78 -58.97 6.26
C LEU A 334 22.80 -58.77 7.39
N ILE A 335 22.51 -57.92 8.37
CA ILE A 335 23.36 -57.74 9.55
C ILE A 335 23.40 -59.03 10.38
N LEU A 336 22.25 -59.70 10.56
CA LEU A 336 22.18 -61.00 11.26
C LEU A 336 23.00 -62.08 10.54
N ILE A 337 22.90 -62.17 9.21
CA ILE A 337 23.66 -63.13 8.41
C ILE A 337 25.17 -62.83 8.48
N SER A 338 25.58 -61.56 8.42
CA SER A 338 26.99 -61.17 8.52
C SER A 338 27.59 -61.48 9.90
N ILE A 339 26.83 -61.31 10.98
CA ILE A 339 27.28 -61.67 12.33
C ILE A 339 27.43 -63.20 12.44
N CYS A 340 26.46 -63.99 11.98
CA CYS A 340 26.54 -65.45 12.01
C CYS A 340 27.64 -66.01 11.09
N GLY A 341 27.81 -65.42 9.90
CA GLY A 341 28.84 -65.81 8.93
C GLY A 341 30.25 -65.44 9.36
N GLY A 342 30.43 -64.24 9.95
CA GLY A 342 31.70 -63.78 10.50
C GLY A 342 32.15 -64.59 11.72
N LEU A 343 31.22 -64.92 12.62
CA LEU A 343 31.51 -65.77 13.78
C LEU A 343 31.98 -67.17 13.36
N ASN A 344 31.33 -67.77 12.36
CA ASN A 344 31.65 -69.12 11.91
C ASN A 344 33.00 -69.22 11.17
N ARG A 345 33.45 -68.15 10.50
CA ARG A 345 34.81 -68.06 9.91
C ARG A 345 35.88 -67.73 10.95
N GLY A 346 35.59 -66.89 11.94
CA GLY A 346 36.52 -66.57 13.03
C GLY A 346 36.87 -67.79 13.90
N PHE A 347 35.92 -68.71 14.11
CA PHE A 347 36.17 -69.96 14.85
C PHE A 347 37.07 -70.98 14.11
N ARG A 348 37.31 -70.82 12.80
CA ARG A 348 38.13 -71.76 12.01
C ARG A 348 39.60 -71.35 11.87
N LEU A 349 39.99 -70.15 12.31
CA LEU A 349 41.34 -69.60 12.09
C LEU A 349 42.44 -69.96 13.11
N PRO A 350 42.19 -70.43 14.36
CA PRO A 350 43.27 -70.75 15.29
C PRO A 350 43.47 -72.27 15.47
N ILE A 351 43.65 -73.02 14.39
CA ILE A 351 44.02 -74.44 14.49
C ILE A 351 45.54 -74.66 14.74
N PRO A 352 46.48 -73.78 14.33
CA PRO A 352 47.90 -73.97 14.68
C PRO A 352 48.34 -73.41 16.04
N MET A 353 47.51 -72.61 16.74
CA MET A 353 47.88 -71.92 18.00
C MET A 353 47.49 -72.64 19.30
N ILE A 354 47.05 -73.90 19.23
CA ILE A 354 46.47 -74.65 20.37
C ILE A 354 47.49 -74.89 21.51
N ASN A 355 48.80 -74.94 21.24
CA ASN A 355 49.78 -75.29 22.27
C ASN A 355 50.28 -74.10 23.11
N ARG A 356 50.33 -72.88 22.56
CA ARG A 356 50.74 -71.69 23.32
C ARG A 356 49.60 -71.09 24.14
N VAL A 357 48.37 -71.24 23.66
CA VAL A 357 47.16 -70.73 24.32
C VAL A 357 46.75 -71.58 25.53
N LYS A 358 47.03 -72.89 25.56
CA LYS A 358 46.74 -73.75 26.74
C LYS A 358 47.40 -73.25 28.02
N HIS A 359 48.66 -72.78 27.96
CA HIS A 359 49.36 -72.26 29.13
C HIS A 359 48.85 -70.89 29.59
N PHE A 360 48.44 -70.04 28.65
CA PHE A 360 47.88 -68.73 28.98
C PHE A 360 46.44 -68.82 29.50
N LEU A 361 45.60 -69.67 28.89
CA LEU A 361 44.25 -69.97 29.37
C LEU A 361 44.26 -70.64 30.73
N ALA A 362 45.23 -71.49 31.07
CA ALA A 362 45.35 -72.08 32.41
C ALA A 362 45.60 -71.03 33.50
N ARG A 363 46.39 -69.98 33.22
CA ARG A 363 46.62 -68.86 34.15
C ARG A 363 45.39 -67.96 34.30
N VAL A 364 44.70 -67.65 33.20
CA VAL A 364 43.49 -66.82 33.22
C VAL A 364 42.29 -67.57 33.83
N TYR A 365 42.17 -68.88 33.60
CA TYR A 365 41.16 -69.76 34.22
C TYR A 365 41.33 -69.86 35.74
N GLN A 366 42.57 -69.91 36.23
CA GLN A 366 42.88 -69.84 37.67
C GLN A 366 42.51 -68.48 38.29
N SER A 367 42.77 -67.36 37.60
CA SER A 367 42.33 -66.03 38.05
C SER A 367 40.80 -65.81 38.01
N LEU A 368 40.10 -66.42 37.05
CA LEU A 368 38.63 -66.33 36.95
C LEU A 368 37.89 -67.20 37.97
N ILE A 369 38.48 -68.31 38.41
CA ILE A 369 37.91 -69.20 39.44
C ILE A 369 38.06 -68.62 40.86
N THR A 370 39.02 -67.73 41.09
CA THR A 370 39.37 -67.23 42.43
C THR A 370 38.78 -65.87 42.80
N MET A 371 38.13 -65.15 41.87
CA MET A 371 37.49 -63.87 42.19
C MET A 371 36.03 -64.05 42.63
N ASN A 372 35.80 -63.81 43.92
CA ASN A 372 34.50 -63.92 44.56
C ASN A 372 33.98 -62.51 44.89
N LEU A 373 33.11 -61.96 44.04
CA LEU A 373 32.62 -60.58 44.16
C LEU A 373 31.57 -60.35 45.27
N PHE A 374 31.08 -61.41 45.91
CA PHE A 374 30.18 -61.34 47.06
C PHE A 374 30.66 -62.32 48.12
N LYS A 375 31.04 -61.80 49.30
CA LYS A 375 31.46 -62.60 50.45
C LYS A 375 30.22 -62.88 51.29
N SER A 376 29.78 -64.13 51.37
CA SER A 376 28.70 -64.56 52.25
C SER A 376 29.17 -65.72 53.14
N THR A 377 28.82 -65.63 54.42
CA THR A 377 29.45 -66.32 55.55
C THR A 377 28.64 -67.54 56.04
N ARG A 378 27.83 -68.19 55.20
CA ARG A 378 27.09 -69.42 55.60
C ARG A 378 27.08 -70.52 54.54
N THR A 379 27.32 -71.74 55.01
CA THR A 379 27.42 -73.01 54.28
C THR A 379 26.04 -73.60 54.01
N ASN A 380 25.52 -73.39 52.80
CA ASN A 380 24.45 -74.22 52.25
C ASN A 380 24.71 -74.45 50.75
N ASN A 381 24.75 -75.70 50.31
CA ASN A 381 25.22 -76.07 48.96
C ASN A 381 24.28 -75.62 47.83
N ILE A 382 22.99 -75.41 48.13
CA ILE A 382 21.98 -74.99 47.15
C ILE A 382 22.12 -73.50 46.79
N SER A 383 22.42 -72.62 47.77
CA SER A 383 22.55 -71.18 47.53
C SER A 383 23.80 -70.81 46.72
N GLN A 384 24.92 -71.54 46.89
CA GLN A 384 26.15 -71.30 46.12
C GLN A 384 26.01 -71.64 44.62
N HIS A 385 25.17 -72.61 44.27
CA HIS A 385 24.97 -72.99 42.87
C HIS A 385 24.13 -71.94 42.13
N THR A 386 23.12 -71.41 42.79
CA THR A 386 22.26 -70.33 42.25
C THR A 386 23.05 -69.03 42.09
N GLU A 387 23.92 -68.69 43.03
CA GLU A 387 24.81 -67.53 42.93
C GLU A 387 25.80 -67.63 41.76
N ARG A 388 26.33 -68.82 41.46
CA ARG A 388 27.23 -69.04 40.31
C ARG A 388 26.52 -68.89 38.96
N ILE A 389 25.23 -69.25 38.89
CA ILE A 389 24.41 -69.11 37.67
C ILE A 389 24.06 -67.64 37.43
N TYR A 390 23.61 -66.92 38.45
CA TYR A 390 23.32 -65.48 38.34
C TYR A 390 24.55 -64.66 37.96
N LYS A 391 25.75 -65.01 38.45
CA LYS A 391 27.02 -64.36 38.07
C LYS A 391 27.36 -64.55 36.59
N ARG A 392 27.16 -65.75 36.04
CA ARG A 392 27.39 -66.03 34.60
C ARG A 392 26.38 -65.30 33.72
N PHE A 393 25.11 -65.29 34.14
CA PHE A 393 24.06 -64.56 33.43
C PHE A 393 24.33 -63.05 33.43
N TYR A 394 24.74 -62.48 34.57
CA TYR A 394 25.05 -61.05 34.70
C TYR A 394 26.24 -60.62 33.82
N VAL A 395 27.33 -61.39 33.79
CA VAL A 395 28.50 -61.07 32.96
C VAL A 395 28.18 -61.20 31.46
N ILE A 396 27.37 -62.20 31.06
CA ILE A 396 26.90 -62.34 29.67
C ILE A 396 25.99 -61.19 29.28
N LEU A 397 25.05 -60.79 30.14
CA LEU A 397 24.14 -59.68 29.88
C LEU A 397 24.88 -58.35 29.81
N MET A 398 25.87 -58.14 30.69
CA MET A 398 26.69 -56.93 30.72
C MET A 398 27.61 -56.82 29.51
N THR A 399 28.19 -57.93 29.05
CA THR A 399 29.01 -57.93 27.83
C THR A 399 28.15 -57.72 26.59
N ALA A 400 26.95 -58.32 26.52
CA ALA A 400 26.00 -58.09 25.44
C ALA A 400 25.52 -56.63 25.39
N SER A 401 25.22 -56.01 26.54
CA SER A 401 24.76 -54.61 26.61
C SER A 401 25.86 -53.62 26.21
N ILE A 402 27.11 -53.88 26.60
CA ILE A 402 28.27 -53.06 26.19
C ILE A 402 28.50 -53.15 24.67
N VAL A 403 28.38 -54.35 24.09
CA VAL A 403 28.52 -54.55 22.63
C VAL A 403 27.41 -53.83 21.86
N ILE A 404 26.16 -53.90 22.35
CA ILE A 404 25.02 -53.16 21.76
C ILE A 404 25.24 -51.65 21.86
N LEU A 405 25.70 -51.14 23.01
CA LEU A 405 26.02 -49.72 23.19
C LEU A 405 27.14 -49.24 22.25
N LEU A 406 28.19 -50.04 22.06
CA LEU A 406 29.30 -49.72 21.14
C LEU A 406 28.86 -49.71 19.66
N LEU A 407 27.96 -50.62 19.28
CA LEU A 407 27.38 -50.65 17.93
C LEU A 407 26.45 -49.45 17.68
N CYS A 408 25.55 -49.15 18.63
CA CYS A 408 24.67 -47.98 18.51
C CYS A 408 25.43 -46.65 18.49
N THR A 409 26.56 -46.54 19.20
CA THR A 409 27.36 -45.30 19.24
C THR A 409 28.30 -45.15 18.04
N SER A 410 28.75 -46.24 17.43
CA SER A 410 29.64 -46.22 16.25
C SER A 410 28.89 -46.03 14.92
N LEU A 411 27.60 -46.37 14.87
CA LEU A 411 26.76 -46.19 13.68
C LEU A 411 26.20 -44.76 13.51
N ASN A 412 26.39 -43.89 14.50
CA ASN A 412 26.00 -42.49 14.38
C ASN A 412 27.09 -41.68 13.67
N GLN A 413 26.77 -41.16 12.47
CA GLN A 413 27.62 -40.22 11.75
C GLN A 413 27.85 -38.96 12.61
N ARG A 414 29.13 -38.62 12.84
CA ARG A 414 29.51 -37.33 13.43
C ARG A 414 29.90 -36.36 12.32
N SER A 415 29.05 -35.37 12.06
CA SER A 415 29.43 -34.17 11.31
C SER A 415 30.21 -33.23 12.23
N LYS A 416 31.43 -32.85 11.85
CA LYS A 416 32.22 -31.83 12.55
C LYS A 416 32.13 -30.51 11.76
N THR A 417 31.45 -29.53 12.33
CA THR A 417 31.36 -28.17 11.78
C THR A 417 32.40 -27.30 12.48
N GLU A 418 33.48 -26.94 11.78
CA GLU A 418 34.43 -25.94 12.28
C GLU A 418 33.81 -24.56 12.11
N THR A 419 33.74 -23.77 13.18
CA THR A 419 33.10 -22.45 13.19
C THR A 419 34.15 -21.39 13.49
N ILE A 420 34.50 -20.59 12.49
CA ILE A 420 35.34 -19.39 12.68
C ILE A 420 34.43 -18.29 13.25
N LYS A 421 34.76 -17.79 14.45
CA LYS A 421 34.02 -16.69 15.07
C LYS A 421 34.51 -15.35 14.50
N ALA A 422 33.62 -14.62 13.84
CA ALA A 422 33.81 -13.25 13.36
C ALA A 422 35.08 -13.03 12.50
N PRO A 423 35.03 -13.25 11.17
CA PRO A 423 36.10 -12.78 10.30
C PRO A 423 36.21 -11.26 10.44
N MET A 424 37.38 -10.78 10.86
CA MET A 424 37.57 -9.41 11.35
C MET A 424 38.27 -8.57 10.27
N ASN A 425 37.81 -8.66 9.01
CA ASN A 425 38.13 -7.71 7.94
C ASN A 425 37.35 -8.05 6.64
N PRO A 426 36.79 -7.07 5.89
CA PRO A 426 36.26 -7.30 4.54
C PRO A 426 37.22 -8.03 3.60
N PHE A 427 38.52 -7.81 3.75
CA PHE A 427 39.57 -8.47 2.96
C PHE A 427 39.69 -9.98 3.22
N GLU A 428 39.46 -10.42 4.45
CA GLU A 428 39.56 -11.84 4.85
C GLU A 428 38.35 -12.63 4.32
N PHE A 429 37.17 -11.99 4.31
CA PHE A 429 35.98 -12.54 3.66
C PHE A 429 36.20 -12.76 2.15
N GLU A 430 36.76 -11.77 1.45
CA GLU A 430 37.08 -11.88 0.02
C GLU A 430 38.05 -13.03 -0.29
N GLN A 431 39.06 -13.25 0.55
CA GLN A 431 39.95 -14.42 0.41
C GLN A 431 39.21 -15.75 0.61
N LEU A 432 38.40 -15.87 1.66
CA LEU A 432 37.66 -17.10 1.95
C LEU A 432 36.63 -17.41 0.85
N TYR A 433 35.98 -16.38 0.32
CA TYR A 433 35.02 -16.50 -0.78
C TYR A 433 35.69 -17.06 -2.05
N ARG A 434 36.92 -16.63 -2.36
CA ARG A 434 37.69 -17.15 -3.49
C ARG A 434 38.03 -18.64 -3.40
N PHE A 435 38.28 -19.17 -2.21
CA PHE A 435 38.77 -20.56 -2.04
C PHE A 435 37.66 -21.58 -1.70
N TYR A 436 36.55 -21.15 -1.12
CA TYR A 436 35.53 -22.05 -0.56
C TYR A 436 34.10 -21.69 -0.97
N SER A 437 33.91 -21.02 -2.11
CA SER A 437 32.62 -20.49 -2.60
C SER A 437 31.43 -21.45 -2.43
N ASP A 438 31.63 -22.73 -2.70
CA ASP A 438 30.56 -23.73 -2.76
C ASP A 438 30.05 -24.16 -1.38
N ASN A 439 30.84 -23.95 -0.32
CA ASN A 439 30.53 -24.37 1.04
C ASN A 439 30.63 -23.24 2.08
N LEU A 440 30.94 -22.01 1.64
CA LEU A 440 31.09 -20.86 2.52
C LEU A 440 29.71 -20.26 2.84
N ASN A 441 29.30 -20.36 4.10
CA ASN A 441 28.07 -19.75 4.60
C ASN A 441 28.41 -18.72 5.69
N CYS A 442 28.23 -17.43 5.39
CA CYS A 442 28.49 -16.32 6.29
C CYS A 442 27.16 -15.65 6.68
N PRO A 443 26.47 -16.14 7.71
CA PRO A 443 25.25 -15.50 8.18
C PRO A 443 25.57 -14.12 8.77
N CYS A 444 24.83 -13.09 8.36
CA CYS A 444 24.91 -11.76 8.98
C CYS A 444 24.47 -11.83 10.45
N THR A 445 25.14 -11.09 11.33
CA THR A 445 24.75 -10.95 12.74
C THR A 445 23.47 -10.13 12.91
N GLN A 446 23.21 -9.21 11.98
CA GLN A 446 22.05 -8.35 11.95
C GLN A 446 21.31 -8.51 10.62
N LEU A 447 20.01 -8.86 10.68
CA LEU A 447 19.15 -9.09 9.50
C LEU A 447 18.56 -7.80 8.93
N SER A 448 18.59 -6.71 9.70
CA SER A 448 18.09 -5.41 9.29
C SER A 448 19.04 -4.34 9.81
N ILE A 449 19.74 -3.69 8.90
CA ILE A 449 20.60 -2.56 9.22
C ILE A 449 19.80 -1.30 8.87
N SER A 450 19.63 -0.39 9.83
CA SER A 450 18.96 0.88 9.57
C SER A 450 19.75 1.66 8.51
N TYR A 451 19.05 2.24 7.53
CA TYR A 451 19.68 3.08 6.49
C TYR A 451 20.53 4.21 7.11
N SER A 452 20.15 4.72 8.28
CA SER A 452 20.92 5.72 9.03
C SER A 452 22.35 5.28 9.39
N ASN A 453 22.66 3.98 9.37
CA ASN A 453 23.98 3.46 9.76
C ASN A 453 25.01 3.55 8.62
N PHE A 454 24.57 3.82 7.38
CA PHE A 454 25.44 3.93 6.21
C PHE A 454 25.07 5.08 5.26
N PHE A 455 23.87 5.64 5.34
CA PHE A 455 23.55 6.96 4.80
C PHE A 455 23.77 8.02 5.88
N SER A 456 24.85 8.79 5.76
CA SER A 456 25.26 9.79 6.76
C SER A 456 24.59 11.16 6.58
N LYS A 457 23.95 11.44 5.43
CA LYS A 457 23.22 12.67 5.16
C LYS A 457 22.28 12.50 3.98
N ILE A 458 20.99 12.79 4.17
CA ILE A 458 20.06 13.09 3.08
C ILE A 458 19.95 14.61 3.07
N GLU A 459 20.66 15.25 2.16
CA GLU A 459 20.52 16.68 1.92
C GLU A 459 19.45 16.86 0.83
N VAL A 460 18.41 17.64 1.12
CA VAL A 460 17.46 18.08 0.11
C VAL A 460 18.20 19.08 -0.77
N GLU A 461 18.62 18.63 -1.96
CA GLU A 461 19.50 19.37 -2.86
C GLU A 461 18.85 20.67 -3.36
N SER A 462 17.51 20.69 -3.48
CA SER A 462 16.73 21.89 -3.73
C SER A 462 15.24 21.66 -3.44
N PHE A 463 14.55 22.71 -3.00
CA PHE A 463 13.09 22.73 -3.01
C PHE A 463 12.59 22.98 -4.44
N HIS A 464 11.34 22.60 -4.72
CA HIS A 464 10.70 22.91 -5.98
C HIS A 464 10.76 24.43 -6.25
N PRO A 465 11.08 24.89 -7.48
CA PRO A 465 11.33 26.31 -7.77
C PRO A 465 10.19 27.26 -7.36
N VAL A 466 8.96 26.75 -7.28
CA VAL A 466 7.79 27.51 -6.83
C VAL A 466 7.94 28.03 -5.39
N CYS A 467 8.56 27.26 -4.50
CA CYS A 467 8.78 27.63 -3.10
C CYS A 467 9.80 28.76 -2.92
N SER A 468 10.54 29.08 -3.99
CA SER A 468 11.46 30.21 -4.09
C SER A 468 11.08 31.20 -5.20
N SER A 469 9.91 31.01 -5.82
CA SER A 469 9.46 31.84 -6.94
C SER A 469 8.82 33.13 -6.46
N ASP A 470 8.66 34.06 -7.38
CA ASP A 470 7.92 35.30 -7.11
C ASP A 470 6.48 35.03 -6.69
N PHE A 471 5.89 33.88 -7.04
CA PHE A 471 4.51 33.52 -6.68
C PHE A 471 4.25 33.37 -5.17
N VAL A 472 5.29 33.10 -4.39
CA VAL A 472 5.21 33.06 -2.91
C VAL A 472 5.82 34.31 -2.26
N SER A 473 6.26 35.27 -3.07
CA SER A 473 6.87 36.51 -2.57
C SER A 473 5.80 37.46 -2.04
N SER A 474 6.16 38.20 -0.99
CA SER A 474 5.30 39.26 -0.44
C SER A 474 4.94 40.31 -1.50
N ASN A 475 5.84 40.59 -2.44
CA ASN A 475 5.62 41.58 -3.51
C ASN A 475 4.53 41.12 -4.48
N TRP A 476 4.51 39.84 -4.84
CA TRP A 476 3.46 39.28 -5.69
C TRP A 476 2.10 39.28 -4.98
N LEU A 477 2.07 38.92 -3.70
CA LEU A 477 0.86 38.99 -2.87
C LEU A 477 0.35 40.44 -2.72
N ILE A 478 1.26 41.42 -2.61
CA ILE A 478 0.92 42.85 -2.57
C ILE A 478 0.43 43.36 -3.94
N TYR A 479 1.02 42.88 -5.05
CA TYR A 479 0.57 43.20 -6.40
C TYR A 479 -0.86 42.72 -6.65
N LEU A 480 -1.20 41.49 -6.23
CA LEU A 480 -2.57 40.99 -6.28
C LEU A 480 -3.53 41.80 -5.38
N GLY A 481 -3.02 42.36 -4.28
CA GLY A 481 -3.80 43.13 -3.30
C GLY A 481 -3.99 44.61 -3.60
N THR A 482 -3.32 45.19 -4.61
CA THR A 482 -3.38 46.63 -4.91
C THR A 482 -3.98 46.89 -6.30
N GLN A 483 -5.23 47.35 -6.36
CA GLN A 483 -5.82 47.98 -7.55
C GLN A 483 -5.61 49.49 -7.47
N TYR A 484 -5.09 50.12 -8.52
CA TYR A 484 -5.74 51.23 -9.25
C TYR A 484 -4.95 51.62 -10.51
N GLY A 485 -5.55 51.30 -11.67
CA GLY A 485 -5.19 51.78 -13.01
C GLY A 485 -6.00 51.00 -14.06
N PRO A 486 -6.63 51.65 -15.06
CA PRO A 486 -7.62 51.00 -15.92
C PRO A 486 -6.94 49.93 -16.80
N PRO A 487 -7.51 48.71 -16.91
CA PRO A 487 -7.01 47.75 -17.88
C PRO A 487 -7.23 48.31 -19.29
N ASP A 488 -6.16 48.32 -20.08
CA ASP A 488 -6.23 48.48 -21.53
C ASP A 488 -6.83 47.19 -22.10
N TRP A 489 -8.05 47.29 -22.65
CA TRP A 489 -8.94 46.18 -23.00
C TRP A 489 -8.49 45.38 -24.24
N THR A 490 -7.18 45.34 -24.54
CA THR A 490 -6.61 44.71 -25.73
C THR A 490 -5.71 43.50 -25.43
N SER A 491 -5.57 43.10 -24.16
CA SER A 491 -4.62 42.07 -23.73
C SER A 491 -5.33 40.85 -23.10
N ASN A 492 -5.23 39.68 -23.75
CA ASN A 492 -5.70 38.36 -23.31
C ASN A 492 -4.97 37.80 -22.06
N GLN A 493 -4.55 38.64 -21.11
CA GLN A 493 -3.70 38.27 -19.97
C GLN A 493 -4.14 38.92 -18.64
N ASP A 494 -5.43 39.12 -18.39
CA ASP A 494 -5.89 39.58 -17.07
C ASP A 494 -6.09 38.38 -16.11
N PHE A 495 -5.22 38.27 -15.10
CA PHE A 495 -5.13 37.16 -14.14
C PHE A 495 -6.40 37.02 -13.28
N ARG A 496 -7.30 38.00 -13.27
CA ARG A 496 -8.64 37.86 -12.66
C ARG A 496 -9.48 36.76 -13.33
N GLN A 497 -9.21 36.42 -14.59
CA GLN A 497 -9.79 35.25 -15.27
C GLN A 497 -9.18 33.92 -14.82
N TRP A 498 -8.00 33.95 -14.17
CA TRP A 498 -7.25 32.76 -13.73
C TRP A 498 -7.34 32.54 -12.21
N GLY A 499 -7.57 33.61 -11.44
CA GLY A 499 -7.69 33.59 -9.97
C GLY A 499 -8.98 32.95 -9.43
N ALA A 500 -9.89 32.52 -10.30
CA ALA A 500 -11.08 31.76 -9.92
C ALA A 500 -10.78 30.29 -9.50
N ALA A 501 -9.49 29.93 -9.41
CA ALA A 501 -9.00 28.59 -9.16
C ALA A 501 -8.27 28.40 -7.82
N TYR A 502 -8.32 29.38 -6.92
CA TYR A 502 -7.84 29.22 -5.54
C TYR A 502 -8.98 29.11 -4.53
#